data_AF-A0A221W6B6-F1
#
_entry.id   AF-A0A221W6B6-F1
#
_cell.length_a   1.000
_cell.length_b   1.000
_cell.length_c   1.000
_cell.angle_alpha   90.00
_cell.angle_beta   90.00
_cell.angle_gamma   90.00
#
_symmetry.space_group_name_H-M   'P 1'
#
loop_
_entity.id
_entity.type
_entity.pdbx_description
1 polymer ?
#
loop_
_entity_poly.entity_id
_entity_poly.type
_entity_poly.pdbx_seq_one_letter_code
_entity_poly.pdbx_strand_id
1 'polypeptide(L)'
;MAGGYRYHCGECDHRTAWLTESQGEEQHLQHYLSRHSGILPGGWKESAPPRTGGGAGGCLGVLGGVFLILVLASTCEAGAAVPPAGGSSVSLTVEHRLDLLR
;
A
#
# COMPACT_ATOMS: atom_id res chain seq x y z
N MET A 1 -10.38 10.79 -4.23
CA MET A 1 -9.44 11.86 -3.82
C MET A 1 -8.59 12.18 -5.04
N ALA A 2 -8.76 13.36 -5.64
CA ALA A 2 -7.99 13.76 -6.82
C ALA A 2 -6.51 13.89 -6.44
N GLY A 3 -5.62 13.37 -7.28
CA GLY A 3 -4.18 13.57 -7.13
C GLY A 3 -3.85 15.07 -7.15
N GLY A 4 -2.84 15.48 -6.40
CA GLY A 4 -2.32 16.84 -6.49
C GLY A 4 -1.54 17.03 -7.80
N TYR A 5 -1.64 18.20 -8.41
CA TYR A 5 -0.85 18.62 -9.56
C TYR A 5 0.07 19.77 -9.14
N ARG A 6 1.24 19.83 -9.76
CA ARG A 6 2.19 20.92 -9.61
C ARG A 6 2.60 21.38 -11.00
N TYR A 7 2.51 22.69 -11.25
CA TYR A 7 2.85 23.29 -12.52
C TYR A 7 4.20 24.01 -12.41
N HIS A 8 5.00 23.90 -13.46
CA HIS A 8 6.34 24.49 -13.58
C HIS A 8 6.32 25.53 -14.70
N CYS A 9 6.84 26.72 -14.42
CA CYS A 9 7.02 27.75 -15.43
C CYS A 9 8.13 27.36 -16.41
N GLY A 10 7.92 27.59 -17.70
CA GLY A 10 8.94 27.35 -18.73
C GLY A 10 10.04 28.41 -18.79
N GLU A 11 9.75 29.63 -18.32
CA GLU A 11 10.66 30.78 -18.44
C GLU A 11 11.49 31.03 -17.18
N CYS A 12 11.06 30.51 -16.02
CA CYS A 12 11.75 30.71 -14.74
C CYS A 12 11.53 29.52 -13.79
N ASP A 13 12.28 29.48 -12.69
CA ASP A 13 12.20 28.39 -11.69
C ASP A 13 10.95 28.46 -10.78
N HIS A 14 9.91 29.18 -11.20
CA HIS A 14 8.66 29.23 -10.45
C HIS A 14 7.87 27.93 -10.59
N ARG A 15 7.31 27.47 -9.46
CA ARG A 15 6.45 26.28 -9.39
C ARG A 15 5.29 26.51 -8.43
N THR A 16 4.12 25.98 -8.77
CA THR A 16 2.93 26.07 -7.91
C THR A 16 3.02 25.09 -6.74
N ALA A 17 2.18 25.31 -5.72
CA ALA A 17 1.95 24.31 -4.69
C ALA A 17 1.28 23.05 -5.28
N TRP A 18 1.25 21.95 -4.53
CA TRP A 18 0.42 20.80 -4.90
C TRP A 18 -1.05 21.17 -4.76
N LEU A 19 -1.74 21.33 -5.88
CA LEU A 19 -3.11 21.84 -5.96
C LEU A 19 -3.99 20.90 -6.78
N THR A 20 -5.29 21.16 -6.84
CA THR A 20 -6.11 20.54 -7.89
C THR A 20 -5.63 21.02 -9.26
N GLU A 21 -5.95 20.26 -10.31
CA GLU A 21 -5.56 20.64 -11.68
C GLU A 21 -6.03 22.05 -12.03
N SER A 22 -7.31 22.36 -11.78
CA SER A 22 -7.90 23.67 -12.03
C SER A 22 -7.24 24.81 -11.25
N GLN A 23 -6.93 24.60 -9.97
CA GLN A 23 -6.27 25.62 -9.14
C GLN A 23 -4.81 25.82 -9.57
N GLY A 24 -4.12 24.75 -9.95
CA GLY A 24 -2.76 24.82 -10.45
C GLY A 24 -2.68 25.56 -11.78
N GLU A 25 -3.61 25.31 -12.69
CA GLU A 25 -3.72 26.00 -13.98
C GLU A 25 -3.99 27.49 -13.82
N GLU A 26 -4.97 27.87 -12.99
CA GLU A 26 -5.30 29.27 -12.71
C GLU A 26 -4.09 30.01 -12.11
N GLN A 27 -3.43 29.44 -11.11
CA GLN A 27 -2.25 30.05 -10.50
C GLN A 27 -1.08 30.15 -11.49
N HIS A 28 -0.91 29.16 -12.36
CA HIS A 28 0.14 29.18 -13.39
C HIS A 28 -0.12 30.28 -14.43
N LEU A 29 -1.38 30.45 -14.86
CA LEU A 29 -1.75 31.52 -15.78
C LEU A 29 -1.57 32.91 -15.12
N GLN A 30 -2.02 33.07 -13.88
CA GLN A 30 -1.86 34.32 -13.14
C GLN A 30 -0.37 34.68 -12.94
N HIS A 31 0.47 33.68 -12.70
CA HIS A 31 1.92 33.87 -12.69
C HIS A 31 2.43 34.38 -14.04
N TYR A 32 2.05 33.76 -15.16
CA TYR A 32 2.44 34.22 -16.50
C TYR A 32 1.98 35.65 -16.78
N LEU A 33 0.73 35.99 -16.45
CA LEU A 33 0.20 37.35 -16.65
C LEU A 33 0.96 38.41 -15.84
N SER A 34 1.47 38.05 -14.65
CA SER A 34 2.16 39.00 -13.77
C SER A 34 3.67 39.09 -14.00
N ARG A 35 4.33 38.00 -14.38
CA ARG A 35 5.80 37.91 -14.52
C ARG A 35 6.28 37.83 -15.98
N HIS A 36 5.42 37.39 -16.90
CA HIS A 36 5.77 37.09 -18.28
C HIS A 36 4.73 37.67 -19.26
N SER A 37 4.50 38.99 -19.15
CA SER A 37 3.54 39.68 -20.02
C SER A 37 3.93 39.55 -21.50
N GLY A 38 2.99 39.10 -22.34
CA GLY A 38 3.19 39.00 -23.78
C GLY A 38 3.86 37.71 -24.26
N ILE A 39 4.18 36.78 -23.36
CA ILE A 39 4.69 35.44 -23.69
C ILE A 39 3.56 34.43 -23.49
N LEU A 40 3.41 33.49 -24.42
CA LEU A 40 2.42 32.43 -24.27
C LEU A 40 2.81 31.51 -23.09
N PRO A 41 1.83 31.05 -22.29
CA PRO A 41 2.09 30.10 -21.20
C PRO A 41 2.75 28.82 -21.72
N GLY A 42 3.95 28.53 -21.24
CA GLY A 42 4.72 27.32 -21.49
C GLY A 42 4.98 26.52 -20.21
N GLY A 43 5.91 25.57 -20.26
CA GLY A 43 6.29 24.74 -19.11
C GLY A 43 5.64 23.35 -19.10
N TRP A 44 5.65 22.70 -17.94
CA TRP A 44 5.14 21.32 -17.77
C TRP A 44 4.44 21.13 -16.42
N LYS A 45 3.71 20.02 -16.29
CA LYS A 45 3.02 19.64 -15.05
C LYS A 45 3.52 18.31 -14.50
N GLU A 46 3.70 18.25 -13.20
CA GLU A 46 3.92 17.04 -12.42
C GLU A 46 2.60 16.60 -11.78
N SER A 47 2.24 15.32 -11.93
CA SER A 47 1.15 14.70 -11.19
C SER A 47 1.70 13.97 -9.98
N ALA A 48 1.07 14.17 -8.82
CA ALA A 48 1.40 13.40 -7.63
C ALA A 48 1.14 11.92 -7.92
N PRO A 49 2.06 11.01 -7.55
CA PRO A 49 1.80 9.60 -7.67
C PRO A 49 0.52 9.26 -6.88
N PRO A 50 -0.30 8.32 -7.35
CA PRO A 50 -1.42 7.85 -6.56
C PRO A 50 -0.87 7.43 -5.20
N ARG A 51 -1.46 7.95 -4.11
CA ARG A 51 -1.15 7.45 -2.78
C ARG A 51 -1.60 6.00 -2.75
N THR A 52 -0.66 5.10 -2.99
CA THR A 52 -0.84 3.67 -2.78
C THR A 52 -0.93 3.47 -1.28
N GLY A 53 -2.14 3.69 -0.73
CA GLY A 53 -2.46 3.24 0.60
C GLY A 53 -2.23 1.74 0.65
N GLY A 54 -1.22 1.34 1.42
CA GLY A 54 -0.91 -0.02 1.89
C GLY A 54 -1.50 -1.16 1.06
N GLY A 55 -0.74 -1.66 0.08
CA GLY A 55 -1.15 -2.80 -0.72
C GLY A 55 -0.01 -3.60 -1.32
N ALA A 56 1.21 -3.50 -0.79
CA ALA A 56 2.35 -4.32 -1.22
C ALA A 56 2.25 -5.79 -0.71
N GLY A 57 1.05 -6.26 -0.35
CA GLY A 57 0.79 -7.58 0.21
C GLY A 57 -0.04 -8.51 -0.67
N GLY A 58 -0.55 -8.05 -1.82
CA GLY A 58 -1.42 -8.88 -2.67
C GLY A 58 -0.69 -10.10 -3.22
N CYS A 59 0.26 -9.89 -4.13
CA CYS A 59 1.00 -11.01 -4.72
C CYS A 59 2.05 -11.60 -3.78
N LEU A 60 2.80 -10.75 -3.06
CA LEU A 60 3.84 -11.21 -2.12
C LEU A 60 3.25 -11.94 -0.91
N GLY A 61 2.09 -11.48 -0.40
CA GLY A 61 1.39 -12.18 0.68
C GLY A 61 0.78 -13.50 0.21
N VAL A 62 0.22 -13.57 -1.00
CA VAL A 62 -0.27 -14.83 -1.58
C VAL A 62 0.88 -15.82 -1.82
N LEU A 63 1.99 -15.38 -2.42
CA LEU A 63 3.17 -16.23 -2.64
C LEU A 63 3.78 -16.71 -1.32
N GLY A 64 3.91 -15.82 -0.33
CA GLY A 64 4.41 -16.17 1.00
C GLY A 64 3.48 -17.15 1.74
N GLY A 65 2.16 -16.96 1.64
CA GLY A 65 1.17 -17.85 2.22
C GLY A 65 1.19 -19.24 1.60
N VAL A 66 1.24 -19.34 0.26
CA VAL A 66 1.34 -20.62 -0.45
C VAL A 66 2.66 -21.33 -0.11
N PHE A 67 3.78 -20.60 -0.09
CA PHE A 67 5.07 -21.17 0.30
C PHE A 67 5.06 -21.73 1.73
N LEU A 68 4.48 -21.00 2.69
CA LEU A 68 4.37 -21.45 4.08
C LEU A 68 3.51 -22.72 4.20
N ILE A 69 2.39 -22.78 3.47
CA ILE A 69 1.53 -23.97 3.45
C ILE A 69 2.28 -25.19 2.89
N LEU A 70 3.06 -25.01 1.83
CA LEU A 70 3.86 -26.08 1.23
C LEU A 70 4.96 -26.59 2.17
N VAL A 71 5.64 -25.68 2.90
CA VAL A 71 6.63 -26.06 3.91
C VAL A 71 6.00 -26.89 5.03
N LEU A 72 4.86 -26.42 5.58
CA LEU A 72 4.13 -27.17 6.61
C LEU A 72 3.69 -28.54 6.11
N ALA A 73 3.13 -28.61 4.90
CA ALA A 73 2.72 -29.87 4.27
C ALA A 73 3.91 -30.84 4.09
N SER A 74 5.07 -30.35 3.65
CA SER A 74 6.29 -31.17 3.51
C SER A 74 6.90 -31.62 4.84
N THR A 75 6.61 -30.95 5.94
CA THR A 75 7.04 -31.40 7.27
C THR A 75 6.08 -32.40 7.90
N CYS A 76 4.84 -32.51 7.39
CA CYS A 76 3.84 -33.47 7.86
C CYS A 76 4.18 -34.92 7.49
N GLU A 77 5.13 -35.14 6.59
CA GLU A 77 5.66 -36.46 6.22
C GLU A 77 6.86 -36.91 7.09
N ALA A 78 7.38 -36.02 7.95
CA ALA A 78 8.37 -36.36 8.99
C ALA A 78 7.73 -36.58 10.39
N GLY A 79 6.42 -36.82 10.44
CA GLY A 79 5.63 -36.95 11.67
C GLY A 79 4.96 -38.31 11.88
N ALA A 80 5.36 -39.37 11.16
CA ALA A 80 4.81 -40.71 11.34
C ALA A 80 5.88 -41.82 11.32
N ALA A 81 6.93 -41.64 12.12
CA ALA A 81 7.72 -42.76 12.64
C ALA A 81 8.39 -42.37 13.98
N VAL A 82 7.62 -42.35 15.06
CA VAL A 82 8.15 -42.54 16.43
C VAL A 82 7.29 -43.62 17.10
N PRO A 83 7.85 -44.81 17.42
CA PRO A 83 7.13 -45.84 18.15
C PRO A 83 6.83 -45.42 19.61
N PRO A 84 5.85 -46.07 20.28
CA PRO A 84 5.28 -45.60 21.53
C PRO A 84 6.20 -45.88 22.72
N ALA A 85 6.62 -44.82 23.41
CA ALA A 85 7.02 -44.90 24.80
C ALA A 85 6.61 -43.62 25.52
N GLY A 86 5.38 -43.63 26.06
CA GLY A 86 4.94 -42.86 27.22
C GLY A 86 5.18 -41.35 27.22
N GLY A 87 4.09 -40.59 27.08
CA GLY A 87 4.01 -39.28 27.73
C GLY A 87 3.26 -38.20 26.95
N SER A 88 1.98 -38.06 27.30
CA SER A 88 1.20 -36.81 27.23
C SER A 88 0.77 -36.32 25.84
N SER A 89 -0.27 -36.98 25.33
CA SER A 89 -1.27 -36.41 24.43
C SER A 89 -1.91 -35.17 25.08
N VAL A 90 -1.63 -33.96 24.56
CA VAL A 90 -2.43 -32.78 24.89
C VAL A 90 -3.72 -32.86 24.09
N SER A 91 -4.70 -33.51 24.71
CA SER A 91 -6.09 -33.56 24.27
C SER A 91 -6.66 -32.15 24.25
N LEU A 92 -7.01 -31.64 23.07
CA LEU A 92 -7.84 -30.44 22.91
C LEU A 92 -9.16 -30.69 23.65
N THR A 93 -9.27 -30.16 24.87
CA THR A 93 -10.51 -30.12 25.64
C THR A 93 -11.37 -28.97 25.09
N VAL A 94 -11.99 -29.24 23.94
CA VAL A 94 -13.32 -28.70 23.65
C VAL A 94 -14.27 -29.39 24.65
N GLU A 95 -15.17 -28.64 25.29
CA GLU A 95 -16.21 -29.12 26.24
C GLU A 95 -15.87 -29.16 27.75
N HIS A 96 -15.20 -28.14 28.31
CA HIS A 96 -15.21 -27.98 29.78
C HIS A 96 -15.16 -26.53 30.26
N ARG A 97 -16.15 -25.71 29.86
CA ARG A 97 -16.40 -24.46 30.60
C ARG A 97 -17.83 -23.89 30.54
N LEU A 98 -18.85 -24.72 30.35
CA LEU A 98 -20.25 -24.25 30.41
C LEU A 98 -21.18 -24.99 31.38
N ASP A 99 -20.68 -25.81 32.31
CA ASP A 99 -21.50 -26.44 33.37
C ASP A 99 -21.13 -26.02 34.80
N LEU A 100 -20.22 -25.06 34.98
CA LEU A 100 -19.80 -24.58 36.33
C LEU A 100 -20.23 -23.16 36.67
N LEU A 101 -21.10 -22.54 35.85
CA LEU A 101 -21.75 -21.27 36.15
C LEU A 101 -23.21 -21.29 35.68
N ARG A 102 -24.06 -22.14 36.29
CA ARG A 102 -25.44 -21.83 36.75
C ARG A 102 -26.31 -23.07 36.95
#